data_AF-A0A5B9MFC8-F1
#
_entry.id   AF-A0A5B9MFC8-F1
#
_cell.length_a   1.000
_cell.length_b   1.000
_cell.length_c   1.000
_cell.angle_alpha   90.00
_cell.angle_beta   90.00
_cell.angle_gamma   90.00
#
_symmetry.space_group_name_H-M   'P 1'
#
loop_
_entity.id
_entity.type
_entity.pdbx_description
1 polymer ?
#
loop_
_entity_poly.entity_id
_entity_poly.type
_entity_poly.pdbx_seq_one_letter_code
_entity_poly.pdbx_strand_id
1 'polypeptide(L)'
;MKFTFRLMSLLGLVVVLAGCGGTSDPSSDSGGPTSQSDSSDHATSHDHHGHPEHGPHGGDLVELGKEAYHAELVHGEDGIMMYVLDGSASKQVPIAAEKLMLSLKHDGQVASFDLAADPDSDDPPGQSSRFNSADEKLHDWLDAGAEGAVVIEIDGKSYTGNVAHDHDHAGHDHAGHDHAGHDHADAGHE
;
A
#
# COMPACT_ATOMS: atom_id res chain seq x y z
N MET A 1 -35.87 16.07 24.41
CA MET A 1 -34.67 16.82 23.94
C MET A 1 -35.14 17.77 22.85
N LYS A 2 -34.86 19.08 22.97
CA LYS A 2 -35.45 20.12 22.11
C LYS A 2 -34.50 20.42 20.95
N PHE A 3 -34.86 19.99 19.75
CA PHE A 3 -34.16 20.31 18.51
C PHE A 3 -34.48 21.76 18.09
N THR A 4 -33.49 22.64 18.12
CA THR A 4 -33.62 23.99 17.56
C THR A 4 -32.92 24.06 16.20
N PHE A 5 -33.73 24.00 15.16
CA PHE A 5 -33.36 24.26 13.77
C PHE A 5 -33.07 25.77 13.60
N ARG A 6 -31.86 26.14 13.20
CA ARG A 6 -31.51 27.52 12.84
C ARG A 6 -31.28 27.60 11.34
N LEU A 7 -32.34 27.99 10.64
CA LEU A 7 -32.32 28.48 9.27
C LEU A 7 -31.72 29.89 9.28
N MET A 8 -30.51 30.07 8.74
CA MET A 8 -30.02 31.40 8.34
C MET A 8 -29.71 31.39 6.85
N SER A 9 -30.67 31.89 6.09
CA SER A 9 -30.48 32.41 4.76
C SER A 9 -29.71 33.72 4.87
N LEU A 10 -28.58 33.85 4.16
CA LEU A 10 -28.03 35.15 3.80
C LEU A 10 -27.60 35.13 2.32
N LEU A 11 -27.98 36.22 1.68
CA LEU A 11 -28.11 36.45 0.27
C LEU A 11 -26.84 37.15 -0.27
N GLY A 12 -26.29 36.60 -1.36
CA GLY A 12 -25.69 37.36 -2.47
C GLY A 12 -24.26 37.90 -2.33
N LEU A 13 -23.38 37.48 -3.24
CA LEU A 13 -22.83 38.38 -4.27
C LEU A 13 -22.22 37.55 -5.42
N VAL A 14 -22.80 37.71 -6.61
CA VAL A 14 -22.33 37.13 -7.87
C VAL A 14 -21.27 38.05 -8.48
N VAL A 15 -20.10 37.52 -8.81
CA VAL A 15 -19.15 38.14 -9.74
C VAL A 15 -18.92 37.16 -10.89
N VAL A 16 -19.46 37.50 -12.05
CA VAL A 16 -19.20 36.82 -13.33
C VAL A 16 -18.06 37.57 -14.01
N LEU A 17 -16.93 36.88 -14.24
CA LEU A 17 -15.96 37.29 -15.26
C LEU A 17 -16.01 36.25 -16.38
N ALA A 18 -16.58 36.68 -17.50
CA ALA A 18 -16.57 35.97 -18.77
C ALA A 18 -15.17 36.04 -19.37
N GLY A 19 -14.58 34.88 -19.70
CA GLY A 19 -13.39 34.75 -20.53
C GLY A 19 -13.69 33.78 -21.67
N CYS A 20 -13.76 34.30 -22.89
CA CYS A 20 -13.89 33.53 -24.13
C CYS A 20 -12.76 33.94 -25.09
N GLY A 21 -12.12 32.96 -25.72
CA GLY A 21 -11.23 33.13 -26.88
C GLY A 21 -9.88 32.42 -26.67
N GLY A 22 -9.45 31.45 -27.46
CA GLY A 22 -10.03 30.93 -28.70
C GLY A 22 -9.43 29.58 -29.08
N THR A 23 -10.15 28.92 -29.99
CA THR A 23 -9.83 27.66 -30.65
C THR A 23 -8.68 27.83 -31.63
N SER A 24 -7.70 26.93 -31.57
CA SER A 24 -6.76 26.67 -32.67
C SER A 24 -6.36 25.18 -32.66
N ASP A 25 -7.03 24.40 -33.48
CA ASP A 25 -6.51 23.22 -34.18
C ASP A 25 -7.12 23.30 -35.59
N PRO A 26 -6.39 23.04 -36.69
CA PRO A 26 -5.97 21.66 -36.96
C PRO A 26 -4.69 21.44 -37.81
N SER A 27 -4.34 20.15 -37.90
CA SER A 27 -3.77 19.41 -39.03
C SER A 27 -2.25 19.15 -39.07
N SER A 28 -1.95 17.87 -38.82
CA SER A 28 -1.29 16.93 -39.75
C SER A 28 -0.05 17.39 -40.49
N ASP A 29 1.09 16.79 -40.12
CA ASP A 29 2.09 16.38 -41.11
C ASP A 29 2.34 14.87 -40.98
N SER A 30 2.36 14.21 -42.14
CA SER A 30 2.62 12.79 -42.32
C SER A 30 4.01 12.64 -42.94
N GLY A 31 4.86 11.87 -42.28
CA GLY A 31 6.09 11.34 -42.86
C GLY A 31 6.60 10.16 -42.02
N GLY A 32 6.20 8.94 -42.37
CA GLY A 32 6.83 7.71 -41.85
C GLY A 32 8.12 7.36 -42.62
N PRO A 33 8.60 6.10 -42.59
CA PRO A 33 8.58 5.11 -41.51
C PRO A 33 10.01 4.65 -41.15
N THR A 34 10.30 4.36 -39.88
CA THR A 34 11.44 3.48 -39.54
C THR A 34 11.06 2.60 -38.36
N SER A 35 11.01 1.30 -38.64
CA SER A 35 10.95 0.23 -37.65
C SER A 35 12.09 0.36 -36.66
N GLN A 36 11.78 0.54 -35.38
CA GLN A 36 12.58 0.01 -34.29
C GLN A 36 11.62 -0.63 -33.31
N SER A 37 11.65 -1.95 -33.31
CA SER A 37 11.19 -2.75 -32.19
C SER A 37 12.10 -2.42 -31.02
N ASP A 38 11.63 -1.55 -30.14
CA ASP A 38 12.18 -1.48 -28.79
C ASP A 38 11.07 -1.98 -27.87
N SER A 39 11.33 -3.20 -27.42
CA SER A 39 10.67 -3.87 -26.32
C SER A 39 10.32 -2.84 -25.25
N SER A 40 9.07 -2.85 -24.82
CA SER A 40 8.71 -2.30 -23.52
C SER A 40 9.41 -3.15 -22.47
N ASP A 41 10.69 -2.88 -22.26
CA ASP A 41 11.38 -3.17 -21.03
C ASP A 41 10.69 -2.30 -20.00
N HIS A 42 9.67 -2.87 -19.38
CA HIS A 42 9.24 -2.49 -18.06
C HIS A 42 10.46 -2.73 -17.17
N ALA A 43 11.39 -1.77 -17.19
CA ALA A 43 12.44 -1.65 -16.20
C ALA A 43 11.69 -1.44 -14.89
N THR A 44 11.37 -2.54 -14.25
CA THR A 44 11.12 -2.56 -12.83
C THR A 44 12.44 -2.07 -12.25
N SER A 45 12.48 -0.78 -11.96
CA SER A 45 13.54 -0.21 -11.16
C SER A 45 13.32 -0.81 -9.79
N HIS A 46 13.93 -1.98 -9.55
CA HIS A 46 14.23 -2.41 -8.19
C HIS A 46 15.29 -1.45 -7.67
N ASP A 47 14.86 -0.22 -7.37
CA ASP A 47 15.59 0.61 -6.45
C ASP A 47 15.42 -0.12 -5.11
N HIS A 48 16.44 -0.88 -4.73
CA HIS A 48 16.51 -1.53 -3.43
C HIS A 48 16.72 -0.44 -2.37
N HIS A 49 15.70 0.40 -2.19
CA HIS A 49 15.63 1.32 -1.08
C HIS A 49 15.49 0.47 0.19
N GLY A 50 16.47 0.57 1.07
CA GLY A 50 16.62 -0.26 2.27
C GLY A 50 15.58 0.06 3.35
N HIS A 51 14.30 -0.13 3.03
CA HIS A 51 13.22 -0.12 3.99
C HIS A 51 13.13 -1.49 4.68
N PRO A 52 12.65 -1.54 5.93
CA PRO A 52 12.40 -2.80 6.62
C PRO A 52 11.47 -3.71 5.81
N GLU A 53 11.69 -5.03 5.90
CA GLU A 53 10.75 -6.01 5.32
C GLU A 53 9.39 -6.00 6.06
N HIS A 54 9.39 -5.62 7.34
CA HIS A 54 8.20 -5.51 8.18
C HIS A 54 8.11 -4.14 8.84
N GLY A 55 6.89 -3.69 9.09
CA GLY A 55 6.67 -2.45 9.82
C GLY A 55 7.04 -2.53 11.31
N PRO A 56 6.95 -1.41 12.04
CA PRO A 56 7.33 -1.33 13.45
C PRO A 56 6.53 -2.23 14.39
N HIS A 57 5.37 -2.72 13.96
CA HIS A 57 4.49 -3.61 14.72
C HIS A 57 4.59 -5.07 14.25
N GLY A 58 5.50 -5.38 13.32
CA GLY A 58 5.76 -6.72 12.80
C GLY A 58 4.76 -7.20 11.74
N GLY A 59 3.98 -6.28 11.16
CA GLY A 59 3.04 -6.58 10.08
C GLY A 59 3.64 -6.41 8.69
N ASP A 60 2.82 -6.74 7.69
CA ASP A 60 3.15 -6.62 6.27
C ASP A 60 3.03 -5.16 5.82
N LEU A 61 4.02 -4.67 5.07
CA LEU A 61 4.02 -3.31 4.55
C LEU A 61 3.26 -3.22 3.22
N VAL A 62 2.47 -2.16 3.10
CA VAL A 62 1.66 -1.80 1.94
C VAL A 62 2.12 -0.44 1.47
N GLU A 63 2.87 -0.40 0.36
CA GLU A 63 3.39 0.86 -0.19
C GLU A 63 2.27 1.77 -0.72
N LEU A 64 2.38 3.08 -0.46
CA LEU A 64 1.40 4.08 -0.88
C LEU A 64 2.08 5.18 -1.69
N GLY A 65 1.75 5.24 -2.98
CA GLY A 65 2.14 6.34 -3.86
C GLY A 65 3.65 6.52 -4.05
N LYS A 66 4.36 5.43 -4.35
CA LYS A 66 5.83 5.37 -4.53
C LYS A 66 6.57 5.74 -3.25
N GLU A 67 6.29 4.99 -2.18
CA GLU A 67 6.89 5.17 -0.85
C GLU A 67 6.67 6.57 -0.24
N ALA A 68 5.67 7.33 -0.70
CA ALA A 68 5.31 8.59 -0.06
C ALA A 68 4.82 8.34 1.37
N TYR A 69 4.11 7.22 1.54
CA TYR A 69 3.63 6.67 2.79
C TYR A 69 3.65 5.14 2.71
N HIS A 70 3.44 4.50 3.85
CA HIS A 70 3.15 3.07 3.92
C HIS A 70 1.90 2.87 4.77
N ALA A 71 1.21 1.75 4.57
CA ALA A 71 0.38 1.17 5.61
C ALA A 71 1.04 -0.11 6.10
N GLU A 72 0.83 -0.48 7.35
CA GLU A 72 1.26 -1.76 7.91
C GLU A 72 0.02 -2.54 8.33
N LEU A 73 -0.18 -3.71 7.73
CA LEU A 73 -1.25 -4.63 8.08
C LEU A 73 -0.71 -5.65 9.09
N VAL A 74 -1.20 -5.57 10.32
CA VAL A 74 -0.95 -6.58 11.36
C VAL A 74 -2.18 -7.48 11.43
N HIS A 75 -1.96 -8.76 11.22
CA HIS A 75 -2.97 -9.81 11.35
C HIS A 75 -2.48 -10.83 12.37
N GLY A 76 -3.19 -10.91 13.50
CA GLY A 76 -2.84 -11.83 14.58
C GLY A 76 -4.06 -12.28 15.37
N GLU A 77 -3.82 -13.00 16.47
CA GLU A 77 -4.88 -13.55 17.33
C GLU A 77 -5.77 -12.46 17.96
N ASP A 78 -5.20 -11.28 18.22
CA ASP A 78 -5.90 -10.15 18.85
C ASP A 78 -6.76 -9.33 17.85
N GLY A 79 -6.74 -9.71 16.56
CA GLY A 79 -7.52 -9.11 15.49
C GLY A 79 -6.65 -8.54 14.37
N ILE A 80 -7.24 -7.62 13.59
CA ILE A 80 -6.61 -7.04 12.42
C ILE A 80 -6.45 -5.54 12.61
N MET A 81 -5.22 -5.06 12.47
CA MET A 81 -4.87 -3.65 12.63
C MET A 81 -4.18 -3.15 11.38
N MET A 82 -4.47 -1.91 11.00
CA MET A 82 -3.75 -1.20 9.96
C MET A 82 -3.21 0.11 10.51
N TYR A 83 -1.90 0.28 10.42
CA TYR A 83 -1.22 1.52 10.82
C TYR A 83 -0.86 2.32 9.58
N VAL A 84 -1.09 3.63 9.59
CA VAL A 84 -0.61 4.54 8.54
C VAL A 84 0.76 5.06 8.96
N LEU A 85 1.76 4.87 8.09
CA LEU A 85 3.16 5.18 8.36
C LEU A 85 3.72 6.19 7.37
N ASP A 86 4.82 6.84 7.75
CA ASP A 86 5.57 7.74 6.88
C ASP A 86 6.27 6.99 5.71
N GLY A 87 6.86 7.75 4.79
CA GLY A 87 7.56 7.20 3.64
C GLY A 87 8.81 6.36 3.98
N SER A 88 9.21 6.29 5.26
CA SER A 88 10.29 5.40 5.69
C SER A 88 9.78 4.11 6.35
N ALA A 89 8.45 3.95 6.45
CA ALA A 89 7.78 2.87 7.17
C ALA A 89 8.21 2.77 8.65
N SER A 90 8.54 3.90 9.30
CA SER A 90 9.10 3.88 10.66
C SER A 90 8.28 4.64 11.71
N LYS A 91 7.41 5.56 11.29
CA LYS A 91 6.62 6.40 12.19
C LYS A 91 5.18 6.45 11.76
N GLN A 92 4.28 6.42 12.75
CA GLN A 92 2.86 6.58 12.54
C GLN A 92 2.50 8.00 12.06
N VAL A 93 1.55 8.07 11.12
CA VAL A 93 1.04 9.30 10.51
C VAL A 93 -0.48 9.35 10.73
N PRO A 94 -0.97 10.18 11.66
CA PRO A 94 -2.40 10.29 11.92
C PRO A 94 -3.12 10.95 10.74
N ILE A 95 -4.30 10.44 10.40
CA ILE A 95 -5.13 10.98 9.31
C ILE A 95 -6.56 11.26 9.78
N ALA A 96 -7.23 12.21 9.13
CA ALA A 96 -8.64 12.50 9.38
C ALA A 96 -9.55 11.49 8.65
N ALA A 97 -9.70 10.30 9.20
CA ALA A 97 -10.60 9.27 8.68
C ALA A 97 -11.34 8.56 9.84
N GLU A 98 -12.65 8.32 9.67
CA GLU A 98 -13.43 7.52 10.63
C GLU A 98 -13.21 6.01 10.43
N LYS A 99 -12.80 5.61 9.23
CA LYS A 99 -12.52 4.23 8.85
C LYS A 99 -11.67 4.15 7.57
N LEU A 100 -10.99 3.02 7.40
CA LEU A 100 -10.41 2.59 6.13
C LEU A 100 -11.27 1.49 5.49
N MET A 101 -11.17 1.35 4.17
CA MET A 101 -11.83 0.28 3.42
C MET A 101 -10.77 -0.60 2.76
N LEU A 102 -10.68 -1.84 3.22
CA LEU A 102 -9.82 -2.88 2.67
C LEU A 102 -10.66 -3.77 1.74
N SER A 103 -10.31 -3.84 0.46
CA SER A 103 -10.98 -4.72 -0.50
C SER A 103 -10.09 -5.89 -0.82
N LEU A 104 -10.54 -7.10 -0.51
CA LEU A 104 -9.82 -8.34 -0.76
C LEU A 104 -10.54 -9.18 -1.81
N LYS A 105 -9.79 -10.10 -2.41
CA LYS A 105 -10.26 -11.12 -3.32
C LYS A 105 -9.82 -12.49 -2.82
N HIS A 106 -10.78 -13.39 -2.71
CA HIS A 106 -10.54 -14.78 -2.33
C HIS A 106 -11.50 -15.69 -3.12
N ASP A 107 -11.01 -16.79 -3.69
CA ASP A 107 -11.81 -17.76 -4.47
C ASP A 107 -12.71 -17.14 -5.56
N GLY A 108 -12.20 -16.10 -6.24
CA GLY A 108 -12.93 -15.38 -7.29
C GLY A 108 -14.04 -14.45 -6.77
N GLN A 109 -14.23 -14.37 -5.46
CA GLN A 109 -15.11 -13.43 -4.79
C GLN A 109 -14.33 -12.18 -4.38
N VAL A 110 -14.98 -11.02 -4.41
CA VAL A 110 -14.44 -9.76 -3.88
C VAL A 110 -15.32 -9.32 -2.72
N ALA A 111 -14.69 -8.90 -1.62
CA ALA A 111 -15.36 -8.33 -0.46
C ALA A 111 -14.60 -7.10 0.03
N SER A 112 -15.35 -6.12 0.56
CA SER A 112 -14.78 -4.93 1.18
C SER A 112 -15.11 -4.94 2.66
N PHE A 113 -14.11 -4.63 3.47
CA PHE A 113 -14.15 -4.67 4.92
C PHE A 113 -13.79 -3.29 5.46
N ASP A 114 -14.54 -2.85 6.46
CA ASP A 114 -14.25 -1.61 7.16
C ASP A 114 -13.26 -1.88 8.31
N LEU A 115 -12.25 -1.04 8.43
CA LEU A 115 -11.40 -0.94 9.61
C LEU A 115 -11.70 0.40 10.29
N ALA A 116 -12.28 0.37 11.49
CA ALA A 116 -12.67 1.57 12.21
C ALA A 116 -11.45 2.29 12.79
N ALA A 117 -11.49 3.62 12.85
CA ALA A 117 -10.48 4.41 13.52
C ALA A 117 -10.37 4.01 15.00
N ASP A 118 -9.14 3.79 15.46
CA ASP A 118 -8.79 3.45 16.82
C ASP A 118 -7.54 4.25 17.23
N PRO A 119 -7.70 5.56 17.46
CA PRO A 119 -6.59 6.48 17.64
C PRO A 119 -5.66 6.08 18.78
N ASP A 120 -4.36 6.22 18.56
CA ASP A 120 -3.37 6.11 19.62
C ASP A 120 -3.39 7.35 20.53
N SER A 121 -2.77 7.24 21.72
CA SER A 121 -2.81 8.33 22.71
C SER A 121 -2.16 9.63 22.24
N ASP A 122 -1.27 9.54 21.26
CA ASP A 122 -0.52 10.67 20.70
C ASP A 122 -1.21 11.25 19.44
N ASP A 123 -2.32 10.67 19.00
CA ASP A 123 -3.06 11.15 17.84
C ASP A 123 -3.80 12.46 18.14
N PRO A 124 -3.77 13.45 17.22
CA PRO A 124 -4.57 14.65 17.37
C PRO A 124 -6.07 14.34 17.42
N PRO A 125 -6.88 15.13 18.14
CA PRO A 125 -8.33 14.94 18.18
C PRO A 125 -8.97 14.90 16.78
N GLY A 126 -9.76 13.87 16.52
CA GLY A 126 -10.44 13.67 15.24
C GLY A 126 -9.56 13.06 14.14
N GLN A 127 -8.34 12.63 14.48
CA GLN A 127 -7.46 11.88 13.60
C GLN A 127 -7.09 10.54 14.22
N SER A 128 -6.59 9.64 13.38
CA SER A 128 -6.19 8.31 13.77
C SER A 128 -5.04 7.84 12.90
N SER A 129 -3.98 7.30 13.50
CA SER A 129 -2.92 6.58 12.78
C SER A 129 -3.14 5.08 12.77
N ARG A 130 -4.03 4.54 13.62
CA ARG A 130 -4.34 3.12 13.76
C ARG A 130 -5.81 2.84 13.48
N PHE A 131 -6.08 1.81 12.70
CA PHE A 131 -7.42 1.35 12.37
C PHE A 131 -7.54 -0.14 12.68
N ASN A 132 -8.70 -0.59 13.17
CA ASN A 132 -8.89 -1.99 13.54
C ASN A 132 -10.18 -2.60 12.98
N SER A 133 -10.17 -3.93 12.85
CA SER A 133 -11.36 -4.71 12.57
C SER A 133 -11.31 -6.04 13.32
N ALA A 134 -12.49 -6.49 13.74
CA ALA A 134 -12.71 -7.81 14.34
C ALA A 134 -13.66 -8.65 13.45
N ASP A 135 -13.75 -8.33 12.16
CA ASP A 135 -14.58 -9.07 11.21
C ASP A 135 -13.99 -10.48 10.98
N GLU A 136 -14.71 -11.51 11.39
CA GLU A 136 -14.28 -12.91 11.29
C GLU A 136 -13.99 -13.32 9.82
N LYS A 137 -14.79 -12.82 8.87
CA LYS A 137 -14.59 -13.14 7.46
C LYS A 137 -13.31 -12.49 6.92
N LEU A 138 -12.99 -11.28 7.36
CA LEU A 138 -11.73 -10.64 7.00
C LEU A 138 -10.54 -11.48 7.52
N HIS A 139 -10.61 -11.95 8.77
CA HIS A 139 -9.59 -12.83 9.36
C HIS A 139 -9.42 -14.12 8.55
N ASP A 140 -10.52 -14.83 8.28
CA ASP A 140 -10.50 -16.06 7.48
C ASP A 140 -9.90 -15.83 6.08
N TRP A 141 -10.19 -14.68 5.47
CA TRP A 141 -9.69 -14.36 4.12
C TRP A 141 -8.20 -14.08 4.13
N LEU A 142 -7.69 -13.33 5.11
CA LEU A 142 -6.25 -13.10 5.25
C LEU A 142 -5.50 -14.40 5.59
N ASP A 143 -6.05 -15.25 6.47
CA ASP A 143 -5.48 -16.58 6.77
C ASP A 143 -5.38 -17.46 5.51
N ALA A 144 -6.35 -17.31 4.60
CA ALA A 144 -6.39 -18.02 3.34
C ALA A 144 -5.59 -17.33 2.21
N GLY A 145 -4.80 -16.30 2.54
CA GLY A 145 -3.92 -15.63 1.60
C GLY A 145 -4.63 -14.70 0.62
N ALA A 146 -5.76 -14.11 1.00
CA ALA A 146 -6.49 -13.19 0.13
C ALA A 146 -5.67 -11.93 -0.18
N GLU A 147 -5.64 -11.57 -1.47
CA GLU A 147 -4.95 -10.39 -1.96
C GLU A 147 -5.94 -9.28 -2.29
N GLY A 148 -5.50 -8.03 -2.35
CA GLY A 148 -6.37 -6.93 -2.71
C GLY A 148 -5.72 -5.57 -2.62
N ALA A 149 -6.50 -4.57 -2.21
CA ALA A 149 -6.04 -3.20 -2.08
C ALA A 149 -6.77 -2.44 -0.99
N VAL A 150 -6.06 -1.47 -0.44
CA VAL A 150 -6.61 -0.40 0.42
C VAL A 150 -6.51 0.92 -0.32
N VAL A 151 -7.52 1.79 -0.14
CA VAL A 151 -7.45 3.19 -0.56
C VAL A 151 -7.47 4.06 0.68
N ILE A 152 -6.44 4.89 0.84
CA ILE A 152 -6.25 5.76 2.00
C ILE A 152 -6.17 7.20 1.51
N GLU A 153 -6.94 8.11 2.13
CA GLU A 153 -6.84 9.54 1.89
C GLU A 153 -5.93 10.18 2.94
N ILE A 154 -4.90 10.87 2.48
CA ILE A 154 -3.93 11.60 3.32
C ILE A 154 -3.84 13.02 2.78
N ASP A 155 -4.15 14.01 3.62
CA ASP A 155 -4.17 15.43 3.24
C ASP A 155 -4.99 15.75 1.98
N GLY A 156 -6.13 15.08 1.80
CA GLY A 156 -7.03 15.28 0.65
C GLY A 156 -6.56 14.63 -0.64
N LYS A 157 -5.50 13.81 -0.61
CA LYS A 157 -5.03 13.00 -1.73
C LYS A 157 -5.25 11.52 -1.46
N SER A 158 -5.83 10.81 -2.42
CA SER A 158 -6.00 9.36 -2.36
C SER A 158 -4.74 8.62 -2.78
N TYR A 159 -4.44 7.57 -2.04
CA TYR A 159 -3.35 6.63 -2.27
C TYR A 159 -3.93 5.23 -2.29
N THR A 160 -3.54 4.44 -3.29
CA THR A 160 -3.89 3.02 -3.37
C THR A 160 -2.64 2.21 -3.03
N GLY A 161 -2.79 1.25 -2.13
CA GLY A 161 -1.77 0.27 -1.82
C GLY A 161 -2.28 -1.13 -2.06
N ASN A 162 -1.42 -2.00 -2.60
CA ASN A 162 -1.74 -3.41 -2.84
C ASN A 162 -1.46 -4.21 -1.56
N VAL A 163 -2.37 -5.12 -1.22
CA VAL A 163 -2.20 -6.08 -0.13
C VAL A 163 -1.96 -7.44 -0.77
N ALA A 164 -0.79 -8.01 -0.55
CA ALA A 164 -0.41 -9.33 -1.02
C ALA A 164 0.43 -10.02 0.07
N HIS A 165 0.34 -11.35 0.11
CA HIS A 165 1.20 -12.14 0.98
C HIS A 165 2.38 -12.64 0.13
N ASP A 166 3.57 -12.10 0.38
CA ASP A 166 4.78 -12.60 -0.26
C ASP A 166 5.13 -13.97 0.35
N HIS A 167 4.78 -15.03 -0.38
CA HIS A 167 5.27 -16.37 -0.11
C HIS A 167 6.69 -16.55 -0.67
N ASP A 168 7.59 -15.61 -0.39
CA ASP A 168 9.00 -15.80 -0.63
C ASP A 168 9.54 -16.77 0.42
N HIS A 169 9.27 -18.05 0.17
CA HIS A 169 10.08 -19.14 0.66
C HIS A 169 11.50 -18.94 0.09
N ALA A 170 12.32 -18.16 0.78
CA ALA A 170 13.77 -18.31 0.76
C ALA A 170 14.14 -19.63 1.48
N GLY A 171 13.58 -20.74 0.98
CA GLY A 171 14.08 -22.08 1.21
C GLY A 171 15.38 -22.22 0.44
N HIS A 172 16.48 -21.71 1.01
CA HIS A 172 17.78 -22.22 0.68
C HIS A 172 17.87 -23.66 1.21
N ASP A 173 17.39 -24.60 0.41
CA ASP A 173 17.90 -25.97 0.45
C ASP A 173 19.40 -25.89 0.19
N HIS A 174 20.19 -25.76 1.24
CA HIS A 174 21.59 -26.11 1.21
C HIS A 174 21.65 -27.63 1.09
N ALA A 175 21.48 -28.11 -0.15
CA ALA A 175 21.96 -29.41 -0.56
C ALA A 175 23.41 -29.51 -0.09
N GLY A 176 23.65 -30.45 0.84
CA GLY A 176 24.89 -30.60 1.56
C GLY A 176 26.08 -30.58 0.61
N HIS A 177 26.98 -29.62 0.82
CA HIS A 177 28.36 -29.78 0.37
C HIS A 177 28.98 -30.86 1.27
N ASP A 178 28.87 -32.10 0.81
CA ASP A 178 29.71 -33.19 1.28
C ASP A 178 31.16 -32.82 0.96
N HIS A 179 31.86 -32.28 1.95
CA HIS A 179 33.31 -32.20 1.91
C HIS A 179 33.86 -33.62 2.07
N ALA A 180 33.96 -34.33 0.94
CA ALA A 180 34.76 -35.54 0.84
C ALA A 180 36.20 -35.21 1.26
N GLY A 181 36.66 -35.88 2.31
CA GLY A 181 37.93 -35.67 2.95
C GLY A 181 39.11 -35.68 1.97
N HIS A 182 39.94 -34.63 2.05
CA HIS A 182 41.28 -34.65 1.52
C HIS A 182 42.17 -35.48 2.46
N ASP A 183 42.20 -36.79 2.24
CA ASP A 183 43.23 -37.65 2.80
C ASP A 183 44.53 -37.44 2.01
N HIS A 184 45.50 -36.79 2.65
CA HIS A 184 46.89 -36.76 2.17
C HIS A 184 47.55 -38.11 2.48
N ALA A 185 47.57 -39.00 1.49
CA ALA A 185 48.46 -40.15 1.50
C ALA A 185 49.82 -39.73 0.89
N ASP A 186 50.79 -39.56 1.78
CA ASP A 186 52.22 -39.55 1.51
C ASP A 186 52.62 -40.85 0.79
N ALA A 187 53.05 -40.74 -0.46
CA ALA A 187 53.69 -41.82 -1.20
C ALA A 187 55.14 -41.41 -1.45
N GLY A 188 56.03 -42.02 -0.67
CA GLY A 188 57.47 -41.87 -0.79
C GLY A 188 57.98 -42.14 -2.20
N HIS A 189 58.93 -41.31 -2.61
CA HIS A 189 59.79 -41.55 -3.76
C HIS A 189 61.15 -42.07 -3.26
N GLU A 190 61.75 -42.88 -4.12
CA GLU A 190 62.86 -43.82 -3.93
C GLU A 190 64.18 -43.22 -3.40
#